data_AF-A0A2G5BIF7-F1
#
_entry.id   AF-A0A2G5BIF7-F1
#
_cell.length_a   1.000
_cell.length_b   1.000
_cell.length_c   1.000
_cell.angle_alpha   90.00
_cell.angle_beta   90.00
_cell.angle_gamma   90.00
#
_symmetry.space_group_name_H-M   'P 1'
#
loop_
_entity.id
_entity.type
_entity.pdbx_description
1 polymer ?
#
loop_
_entity_poly.entity_id
_entity_poly.type
_entity_poly.pdbx_seq_one_letter_code
_entity_poly.pdbx_strand_id
1 'polypeptide(L)'
;MRDYKPEVKLEYVDETGRQLSTKEAYKQLSHAFHGHYSGKNKIDKVMKKRDQERRQLELTASDSTHRHGQALENSHKKLGTAGIIFSSSDTAANNGKKN
;
A
#
# COMPACT_ATOMS: atom_id res chain seq x y z
N MET A 1 -35.62 -20.70 -32.55
CA MET A 1 -34.58 -20.46 -31.52
C MET A 1 -33.29 -20.06 -32.23
N ARG A 2 -33.23 -18.81 -32.68
CA ARG A 2 -32.08 -18.22 -33.38
C ARG A 2 -32.00 -16.81 -32.79
N ASP A 3 -30.80 -16.37 -32.41
CA ASP A 3 -30.49 -15.08 -31.77
C ASP A 3 -30.33 -15.09 -30.23
N TYR A 4 -29.69 -16.13 -29.68
CA TYR A 4 -29.07 -16.01 -28.35
C TYR A 4 -27.69 -15.35 -28.48
N LYS A 5 -27.54 -14.14 -27.94
CA LYS A 5 -26.29 -13.37 -27.88
C LYS A 5 -25.89 -13.12 -26.43
N PRO A 6 -25.19 -14.06 -25.76
CA PRO A 6 -24.73 -13.83 -24.41
C PRO A 6 -23.61 -12.79 -24.40
N GLU A 7 -23.72 -11.80 -23.51
CA GLU A 7 -22.60 -10.93 -23.16
C GLU A 7 -21.75 -11.66 -22.13
N VAL A 8 -20.60 -12.19 -22.56
CA VAL A 8 -19.69 -12.93 -21.68
C VAL A 8 -18.67 -11.96 -21.08
N LYS A 9 -18.66 -11.85 -19.75
CA LYS A 9 -17.65 -11.08 -19.00
C LYS A 9 -16.70 -12.04 -18.31
N LEU A 10 -15.41 -11.80 -18.50
CA LEU A 10 -14.34 -12.57 -17.88
C LEU A 10 -13.87 -11.84 -16.64
N GLU A 11 -14.10 -12.44 -15.49
CA GLU A 11 -13.61 -11.96 -14.19
C GLU A 11 -12.57 -12.93 -13.65
N TYR A 12 -11.47 -12.39 -13.14
CA TYR A 12 -10.39 -13.15 -12.53
C TYR A 12 -10.33 -12.83 -11.06
N VAL A 13 -10.35 -13.86 -10.21
CA VAL A 13 -10.40 -13.71 -8.75
C VAL A 13 -9.26 -14.48 -8.11
N ASP A 14 -8.57 -13.83 -7.17
CA ASP A 14 -7.47 -14.42 -6.38
C ASP A 14 -8.03 -15.25 -5.21
N GLU A 15 -7.19 -16.03 -4.52
CA GLU A 15 -7.60 -16.83 -3.33
C GLU A 15 -8.25 -15.97 -2.23
N THR A 16 -7.89 -14.70 -2.18
CA THR A 16 -8.40 -13.72 -1.22
C THR A 16 -9.73 -13.08 -1.65
N GLY A 17 -10.34 -13.54 -2.74
CA GLY A 17 -11.58 -12.97 -3.28
C GLY A 17 -11.39 -11.64 -4.02
N ARG A 18 -10.15 -11.21 -4.24
CA ARG A 18 -9.83 -9.94 -4.91
C ARG A 18 -9.93 -10.10 -6.43
N GLN A 19 -10.63 -9.18 -7.09
CA GLN A 19 -10.59 -9.07 -8.55
C GLN A 19 -9.17 -8.73 -9.02
N LEU A 20 -8.61 -9.57 -9.87
CA LEU A 20 -7.30 -9.41 -10.48
C LEU A 20 -7.43 -8.66 -11.81
N SER A 21 -6.42 -7.85 -12.10
CA SER A 21 -6.24 -7.34 -13.45
C SER A 21 -5.86 -8.48 -14.40
N THR A 22 -6.24 -8.39 -15.68
CA THR A 22 -5.89 -9.36 -16.74
C THR A 22 -4.40 -9.70 -16.77
N LYS A 23 -3.52 -8.72 -16.50
CA LYS A 23 -2.07 -8.93 -16.46
C LYS A 23 -1.65 -9.80 -15.27
N GLU A 24 -2.26 -9.57 -14.11
CA GLU A 24 -1.97 -10.35 -12.91
C GLU A 24 -2.51 -11.77 -13.03
N ALA A 25 -3.72 -11.91 -13.60
CA ALA A 25 -4.34 -13.20 -13.90
C ALA A 25 -3.50 -14.02 -14.88
N TYR A 26 -3.08 -13.44 -16.00
CA TYR A 26 -2.17 -14.11 -16.94
C TYR A 26 -0.88 -14.55 -16.25
N LYS A 27 -0.28 -13.68 -15.42
CA LYS A 27 0.95 -14.03 -14.69
C LYS A 27 0.74 -15.21 -13.75
N GLN A 28 -0.37 -15.26 -13.01
CA GLN A 28 -0.70 -16.40 -12.15
C GLN A 28 -0.87 -17.68 -12.96
N LEU A 29 -1.63 -17.62 -14.07
CA LEU A 29 -1.83 -18.76 -14.97
C LEU A 29 -0.50 -19.23 -15.58
N SER A 30 0.36 -18.32 -16.03
CA SER A 30 1.69 -18.66 -16.56
C SER A 30 2.58 -19.30 -15.50
N HIS A 31 2.56 -18.83 -14.25
CA HIS A 31 3.31 -19.45 -13.16
C HIS A 31 2.80 -20.85 -12.82
N ALA A 32 1.48 -21.05 -12.79
CA ALA A 32 0.88 -22.37 -12.59
C ALA A 32 1.19 -23.33 -13.75
N PHE A 33 1.19 -22.82 -14.98
CA PHE A 33 1.45 -23.60 -16.19
C PHE A 33 2.93 -23.99 -16.33
N HIS A 34 3.85 -23.04 -16.15
CA HIS A 34 5.28 -23.28 -16.31
C HIS A 34 5.98 -23.77 -15.03
N GLY A 35 5.33 -23.71 -13.86
CA GLY A 35 5.89 -24.13 -12.57
C GLY A 35 7.04 -23.26 -12.05
N HIS A 36 7.43 -22.21 -12.77
CA HIS A 36 8.51 -21.31 -12.38
C HIS A 36 7.96 -20.13 -11.59
N TYR A 37 7.94 -20.25 -10.27
CA TYR A 37 7.53 -19.18 -9.38
C TYR A 37 8.66 -18.18 -9.15
N SER A 38 8.30 -16.91 -8.88
CA SER A 38 9.28 -15.92 -8.45
C SER A 38 9.87 -16.29 -7.09
N GLY A 39 11.15 -15.99 -6.87
CA GLY A 39 11.80 -16.25 -5.57
C GLY A 39 11.11 -15.56 -4.39
N LYS A 40 11.22 -16.17 -3.20
CA LYS A 40 10.54 -15.80 -1.95
C LYS A 40 10.59 -14.30 -1.64
N ASN A 41 11.77 -13.68 -1.72
CA ASN A 41 11.95 -12.25 -1.42
C ASN A 41 11.07 -11.33 -2.29
N LYS A 42 10.80 -11.72 -3.54
CA LYS A 42 9.95 -10.94 -4.45
C LYS A 42 8.48 -11.11 -4.09
N ILE A 43 8.07 -12.31 -3.70
CA ILE A 43 6.71 -12.59 -3.22
C ILE A 43 6.46 -11.79 -1.95
N ASP A 44 7.34 -11.87 -0.96
CA ASP A 44 7.18 -11.19 0.33
C ASP A 44 7.06 -9.67 0.18
N LYS A 45 7.87 -9.05 -0.70
CA LYS A 45 7.76 -7.61 -1.00
C LYS A 45 6.41 -7.24 -1.62
N VAL A 46 5.92 -8.06 -2.55
CA VAL A 46 4.65 -7.81 -3.22
C VAL A 46 3.47 -8.03 -2.25
N MET A 47 3.54 -9.05 -1.40
CA MET A 47 2.55 -9.30 -0.35
C MET A 47 2.50 -8.13 0.64
N LYS A 48 3.65 -7.67 1.13
CA LYS A 48 3.74 -6.49 2.01
C LYS A 48 3.13 -5.24 1.38
N LYS A 49 3.35 -5.02 0.08
CA LYS A 49 2.75 -3.89 -0.64
C LYS A 49 1.22 -4.03 -0.72
N ARG A 50 0.70 -5.22 -1.06
CA ARG A 50 -0.75 -5.50 -1.09
C ARG A 50 -1.40 -5.29 0.28
N ASP A 51 -0.76 -5.75 1.35
CA ASP A 51 -1.27 -5.56 2.72
C ASP A 51 -1.27 -4.09 3.14
N GLN A 52 -0.25 -3.34 2.75
CA GLN A 52 -0.18 -1.90 2.99
C GLN A 52 -1.28 -1.16 2.24
N GLU A 53 -1.52 -1.48 0.97
CA GLU A 53 -2.61 -0.90 0.16
C GLU A 53 -3.99 -1.22 0.77
N ARG A 54 -4.20 -2.47 1.18
CA ARG A 54 -5.42 -2.89 1.89
C ARG A 54 -5.62 -2.09 3.17
N ARG A 55 -4.58 -1.99 4.01
CA ARG A 55 -4.63 -1.23 5.26
C ARG A 55 -4.89 0.25 5.00
N GLN A 56 -4.29 0.83 3.96
CA GLN A 56 -4.54 2.22 3.58
C GLN A 56 -5.99 2.43 3.18
N LEU A 57 -6.57 1.54 2.38
CA LEU A 57 -7.98 1.59 2.01
C LEU A 57 -8.90 1.51 3.25
N GLU A 58 -8.60 0.62 4.19
CA GLU A 58 -9.32 0.51 5.47
C GLU A 58 -9.21 1.80 6.30
N LEU A 59 -8.04 2.45 6.29
CA LEU A 59 -7.78 3.69 7.03
C LEU A 59 -8.38 4.96 6.39
N THR A 60 -8.74 4.92 5.10
CA THR A 60 -9.21 6.11 4.36
C THR A 60 -10.62 6.59 4.72
N ALA A 61 -11.40 5.87 5.53
CA ALA A 61 -12.79 6.26 5.82
C ALA A 61 -12.95 7.47 6.78
N SER A 62 -12.02 7.72 7.70
CA SER A 62 -12.01 8.87 8.64
C SER A 62 -10.78 8.93 9.56
N ASP A 63 -10.06 7.82 9.71
CA ASP A 63 -9.05 7.67 10.78
C ASP A 63 -7.64 8.16 10.38
N SER A 64 -7.33 8.24 9.08
CA SER A 64 -6.00 8.67 8.61
C SER A 64 -5.68 10.12 8.99
N THR A 65 -6.57 11.09 8.74
CA THR A 65 -6.32 12.51 9.06
C THR A 65 -6.26 12.74 10.56
N HIS A 66 -7.09 12.05 11.34
CA HIS A 66 -7.15 12.17 12.79
C HIS A 66 -5.89 11.58 13.46
N ARG A 67 -5.40 10.43 13.01
CA ARG A 67 -4.17 9.81 13.54
C ARG A 67 -2.91 10.58 13.18
N HIS A 68 -2.81 11.11 11.96
CA HIS A 68 -1.72 12.00 11.61
C HIS A 68 -1.77 13.28 12.45
N GLY A 69 -2.95 13.89 12.64
CA GLY A 69 -3.15 15.04 13.52
C GLY A 69 -2.70 14.79 14.98
N GLN A 70 -3.10 13.66 15.58
CA GLN A 70 -2.69 13.30 16.95
C GLN A 70 -1.18 13.07 17.08
N ALA A 71 -0.54 12.45 16.09
CA ALA A 71 0.91 12.25 16.11
C ALA A 71 1.68 13.59 16.05
N LEU A 72 1.17 14.53 15.24
CA LEU A 72 1.71 15.88 15.15
C LEU A 72 1.49 16.64 16.47
N GLU A 73 0.29 16.62 17.03
CA GLU A 73 -0.04 17.24 18.32
C GLU A 73 0.82 16.71 19.47
N ASN A 74 1.03 15.39 19.55
CA ASN A 74 1.88 14.78 20.56
C ASN A 74 3.36 15.18 20.40
N SER A 75 3.82 15.38 19.17
CA SER A 75 5.19 15.85 18.90
C SER A 75 5.36 17.31 19.31
N HIS A 76 4.38 18.17 19.03
CA HIS A 76 4.33 19.54 19.53
C HIS A 76 4.35 19.61 21.06
N LYS A 77 3.51 18.82 21.73
CA LYS A 77 3.44 18.77 23.20
C LYS A 77 4.77 18.33 23.82
N LYS A 78 5.45 17.35 23.21
CA LYS A 78 6.76 16.87 23.67
C LYS A 78 7.88 17.89 23.49
N LEU A 79 7.88 18.60 22.36
CA LEU A 79 8.91 19.62 22.07
C LEU A 79 8.63 20.96 22.77
N GLY A 80 7.40 21.17 23.26
CA GLY A 80 6.98 22.44 23.85
C GLY A 80 6.90 23.58 22.84
N THR A 81 6.91 23.26 21.54
CA THR A 81 6.94 24.23 20.44
C THR A 81 5.60 24.29 19.72
N ALA A 82 5.10 25.50 19.48
CA ALA A 82 3.82 25.73 18.80
C ALA A 82 3.82 25.36 17.29
N GLY A 83 4.98 25.06 16.69
CA GLY A 83 5.14 24.77 15.27
C GLY A 83 5.82 23.43 14.98
N ILE A 84 5.54 22.84 13.81
CA ILE A 84 6.24 21.68 13.25
C ILE A 84 7.17 22.20 12.16
N ILE A 85 8.46 21.92 12.28
CA ILE A 85 9.41 22.17 11.21
C ILE A 85 9.55 20.88 10.41
N PHE A 86 8.93 20.84 9.23
CA PHE A 86 9.08 19.72 8.30
C PHE A 86 10.30 19.98 7.41
N SER A 87 11.45 19.41 7.79
CA SER A 87 12.66 19.44 6.95
C SER A 87 12.61 18.26 5.98
N SER A 88 12.50 18.54 4.68
CA SER A 88 12.56 17.51 3.62
C SER A 88 13.99 17.22 3.14
N SER A 89 15.02 17.66 3.86
CA SER A 89 16.42 17.32 3.60
C SER A 89 17.18 17.16 4.92
N ASP A 90 18.17 16.28 4.93
CA ASP A 90 19.09 15.99 6.04
C ASP A 90 19.98 17.20 6.41
N THR A 91 19.38 18.29 6.89
CA THR A 91 20.09 19.50 7.31
C THR A 91 19.60 19.98 8.67
N ALA A 92 19.69 19.14 9.69
CA ALA A 92 19.49 19.56 11.08
C ALA A 92 20.32 18.73 12.06
N ALA A 93 21.60 18.52 11.74
CA ALA A 93 22.54 17.84 12.63
C ALA A 93 23.87 18.58 12.75
N ASN A 94 23.87 19.91 12.88
CA ASN A 94 24.98 20.64 13.51
C ASN A 94 24.62 22.11 13.76
N ASN A 95 24.17 22.46 14.96
CA ASN A 95 24.61 23.71 15.58
C ASN A 95 24.24 23.71 17.06
N GLY A 96 25.25 23.51 17.91
CA GLY A 96 25.09 23.48 19.35
C GLY A 96 26.25 22.83 20.10
N LYS A 97 27.50 22.94 19.62
CA LYS A 97 28.67 22.72 20.49
C LYS A 97 29.03 24.05 21.14
N LYS A 98 28.84 24.08 22.45
CA LYS A 98 29.29 25.12 23.39
C LYS A 98 30.76 25.43 23.17
N ASN A 99 31.10 26.73 23.21
CA ASN A 99 32.09 27.34 24.10
C ASN A 99 31.84 28.85 24.11
#